data_AF-A0A2N5GC60-F1
#
_entry.id   AF-A0A2N5GC60-F1
#
_cell.length_a   1.000
_cell.length_b   1.000
_cell.length_c   1.000
_cell.angle_alpha   90.00
_cell.angle_beta   90.00
_cell.angle_gamma   90.00
#
_symmetry.space_group_name_H-M   'P 1'
#
loop_
_entity.id
_entity.type
_entity.pdbx_description
1 polymer ?
#
loop_
_entity_poly.entity_id
_entity_poly.type
_entity_poly.pdbx_seq_one_letter_code
_entity_poly.pdbx_strand_id
1 'polypeptide(L)'
;MTIENIITKLEKLTDNANGKIVLYFTRKGYNGKYSSYKPGISPSLQKELLTIIIQALKGISGKSTVPFNPIGSLDETLETCDFSYVESLEHIIESHEEGNLLEDPPTDLSRFTFYCIKVNIEEGEDFLFFRRVTKFKKLKKGVIGTISTGDFRKIEADLIGIDGDVDIIGYDSVLTIANHISLERIFDIRTQYKESALKTLALIKETNMIENFEQFHDDSINDGRVIRGLTKLLKDPQKVIKCFENFDKVKELVEVVDLDINFSEDGTKIIYEKKEQLPSITLIIRDAYYQTYITDTLGIDELA
;
A
#
# COMPACT_ATOMS: atom_id res chain seq x y z
N MET A 1 15.28 -5.17 -10.51
CA MET A 1 15.34 -6.60 -10.92
C MET A 1 13.99 -7.00 -11.50
N THR A 2 13.92 -7.81 -12.57
CA THR A 2 12.63 -8.22 -13.17
C THR A 2 12.06 -9.48 -12.49
N ILE A 3 10.75 -9.71 -12.61
CA ILE A 3 10.09 -10.90 -12.06
C ILE A 3 10.68 -12.20 -12.63
N GLU A 4 11.06 -12.20 -13.91
CA GLU A 4 11.66 -13.36 -14.59
C GLU A 4 13.02 -13.74 -13.97
N ASN A 5 13.81 -12.74 -13.57
CA ASN A 5 15.08 -12.97 -12.88
C ASN A 5 14.86 -13.58 -11.50
N ILE A 6 13.81 -13.14 -10.77
CA ILE A 6 13.43 -13.71 -9.47
C ILE A 6 13.01 -15.16 -9.65
N ILE A 7 12.12 -15.44 -10.60
CA ILE A 7 11.68 -16.81 -10.93
C ILE A 7 12.89 -17.71 -11.21
N THR A 8 13.81 -17.26 -12.06
CA THR A 8 15.02 -18.02 -12.41
C THR A 8 15.89 -18.33 -11.18
N LYS A 9 16.02 -17.39 -10.24
CA LYS A 9 16.76 -17.60 -8.98
C LYS A 9 16.04 -18.62 -8.09
N LEU A 10 14.73 -18.51 -7.94
CA LEU A 10 13.93 -19.42 -7.11
C LEU A 10 13.86 -20.83 -7.68
N GLU A 11 13.76 -21.00 -9.00
CA GLU A 11 13.71 -22.31 -9.66
C GLU A 11 14.99 -23.13 -9.38
N LYS A 12 16.15 -22.48 -9.27
CA LYS A 12 17.41 -23.12 -8.87
C LYS A 12 17.39 -23.68 -7.44
N LEU A 13 16.51 -23.18 -6.58
CA LEU A 13 16.35 -23.66 -5.20
C LEU A 13 15.37 -24.84 -5.08
N THR A 14 14.61 -25.17 -6.12
CA THR A 14 13.54 -26.20 -6.03
C THR A 14 14.05 -27.54 -5.50
N ASP A 15 15.24 -27.94 -5.91
CA ASP A 15 15.86 -29.20 -5.48
C ASP A 15 16.48 -29.13 -4.08
N ASN A 16 16.83 -27.91 -3.61
CA ASN A 16 17.57 -27.64 -2.36
C ASN A 16 16.82 -26.68 -1.42
N ALA A 17 15.49 -26.64 -1.46
CA ALA A 17 14.68 -25.70 -0.68
C ALA A 17 14.77 -25.90 0.84
N ASN A 18 15.29 -27.05 1.30
CA ASN A 18 15.32 -27.41 2.71
C ASN A 18 16.18 -26.43 3.52
N GLY A 19 15.58 -25.82 4.54
CA GLY A 19 16.23 -24.83 5.41
C GLY A 19 16.36 -23.44 4.76
N LYS A 20 15.88 -23.26 3.52
CA LYS A 20 15.96 -21.97 2.82
C LYS A 20 14.70 -21.13 2.98
N ILE A 21 13.60 -21.72 3.44
CA ILE A 21 12.30 -21.07 3.49
C ILE A 21 11.89 -20.91 4.95
N VAL A 22 11.47 -19.69 5.29
CA VAL A 22 10.94 -19.35 6.60
C VAL A 22 9.57 -18.69 6.40
N LEU A 23 8.60 -19.11 7.20
CA LEU A 23 7.26 -18.55 7.20
C LEU A 23 7.05 -17.76 8.48
N TYR A 24 6.57 -16.54 8.35
CA TYR A 24 6.14 -15.69 9.46
C TYR A 24 4.66 -15.38 9.33
N PHE A 25 3.90 -15.54 10.40
CA PHE A 25 2.55 -14.97 10.52
C PHE A 25 2.62 -13.75 11.41
N THR A 26 2.12 -12.61 10.92
CA THR A 26 2.26 -11.32 11.59
C THR A 26 0.90 -10.73 11.91
N ARG A 27 0.76 -10.22 13.14
CA ARG A 27 -0.38 -9.41 13.57
C ARG A 27 0.05 -7.96 13.73
N LYS A 28 -0.83 -7.05 13.33
CA LYS A 28 -0.74 -5.63 13.65
C LYS A 28 -1.22 -5.39 15.08
N GLY A 29 -0.37 -4.76 15.88
CA GLY A 29 -0.69 -4.23 17.19
C GLY A 29 -1.16 -2.78 17.12
N TYR A 30 -1.33 -2.17 18.29
CA TYR A 30 -1.60 -0.74 18.41
C TYR A 30 -0.32 0.07 18.11
N ASN A 31 -0.51 1.31 17.62
CA ASN A 31 0.56 2.29 17.37
C ASN A 31 1.70 1.76 16.46
N GLY A 32 1.35 1.09 15.37
CA GLY A 32 2.34 0.65 14.37
C GLY A 32 3.27 -0.48 14.84
N LYS A 33 3.00 -1.12 15.99
CA LYS A 33 3.78 -2.29 16.44
C LYS A 33 3.36 -3.55 15.70
N TYR A 34 4.31 -4.44 15.45
CA TYR A 34 4.10 -5.74 14.82
C TYR A 34 4.53 -6.85 15.78
N SER A 35 3.85 -7.99 15.71
CA SER A 35 4.28 -9.20 16.40
C SER A 35 4.15 -10.38 15.46
N SER A 36 5.22 -11.15 15.34
CA SER A 36 5.31 -12.26 14.39
C SER A 36 5.52 -13.59 15.10
N TYR A 37 4.94 -14.63 14.51
CA TYR A 37 5.10 -16.02 14.94
C TYR A 37 5.72 -16.81 13.79
N LYS A 38 6.75 -17.60 14.10
CA LYS A 38 7.50 -18.42 13.13
C LYS A 38 7.18 -19.90 13.37
N PRO A 39 6.18 -20.50 12.68
CA PRO A 39 5.92 -21.93 12.79
C PRO A 39 7.07 -22.76 12.20
N GLY A 40 7.25 -23.98 12.73
CA GLY A 40 8.05 -24.99 12.07
C GLY A 40 7.37 -25.47 10.78
N ILE A 41 8.12 -25.55 9.68
CA ILE A 41 7.63 -26.03 8.38
C ILE A 41 8.48 -27.21 7.89
N SER A 42 7.82 -28.30 7.51
CA SER A 42 8.50 -29.51 7.05
C SER A 42 9.23 -29.28 5.73
N PRO A 43 10.26 -30.07 5.39
CA PRO A 43 10.96 -29.96 4.11
C PRO A 43 10.03 -30.10 2.89
N SER A 44 8.98 -30.93 2.99
CA SER A 44 7.98 -31.07 1.92
C SER A 44 7.14 -29.81 1.75
N LEU A 45 6.72 -29.20 2.87
CA LEU A 45 5.95 -27.95 2.85
C LEU A 45 6.81 -26.78 2.34
N GLN A 46 8.09 -26.74 2.66
CA GLN A 46 9.01 -25.74 2.09
C GLN A 46 9.03 -25.80 0.55
N LYS A 47 9.14 -27.00 -0.03
CA LYS A 47 9.08 -27.18 -1.50
C LYS A 47 7.74 -26.74 -2.09
N GLU A 48 6.64 -27.04 -1.40
CA GLU A 48 5.29 -26.65 -1.80
C GLU A 48 5.13 -25.12 -1.80
N LEU A 49 5.56 -24.44 -0.73
CA LEU A 49 5.55 -22.98 -0.63
C LEU A 49 6.39 -22.30 -1.72
N LEU A 50 7.58 -22.86 -2.02
CA LEU A 50 8.41 -22.36 -3.11
C LEU A 50 7.70 -22.47 -4.46
N THR A 51 7.04 -23.61 -4.70
CA THR A 51 6.29 -23.86 -5.93
C THR A 51 5.11 -22.88 -6.05
N ILE A 52 4.39 -22.64 -4.97
CA ILE A 52 3.30 -21.65 -4.89
C ILE A 52 3.82 -20.26 -5.27
N ILE A 53 4.93 -19.82 -4.68
CA ILE A 53 5.53 -18.52 -4.98
C ILE A 53 5.93 -18.43 -6.46
N ILE A 54 6.62 -19.44 -7.00
CA ILE A 54 7.03 -19.46 -8.41
C ILE A 54 5.82 -19.37 -9.34
N GLN A 55 4.73 -20.08 -9.04
CA GLN A 55 3.49 -20.01 -9.83
C GLN A 55 2.83 -18.63 -9.74
N ALA A 56 2.76 -18.04 -8.54
CA ALA A 56 2.24 -16.68 -8.35
C ALA A 56 3.03 -15.66 -9.19
N LEU A 57 4.36 -15.74 -9.15
CA LEU A 57 5.24 -14.87 -9.92
C LEU A 57 5.06 -15.05 -11.43
N LYS A 58 4.89 -16.29 -11.92
CA LYS A 58 4.59 -16.55 -13.33
C LYS A 58 3.28 -15.90 -13.77
N GLY A 59 2.28 -15.82 -12.88
CA GLY A 59 1.00 -15.16 -13.15
C GLY A 59 1.09 -13.63 -13.32
N ILE A 60 2.15 -13.00 -12.80
CA ILE A 60 2.39 -11.55 -12.90
C ILE A 60 3.62 -11.18 -13.75
N SER A 61 4.29 -12.17 -14.31
CA SER A 61 5.45 -12.00 -15.21
C SER A 61 5.02 -11.30 -16.51
N GLY A 62 5.93 -10.53 -17.10
CA GLY A 62 5.67 -9.74 -18.31
C GLY A 62 4.89 -8.45 -18.10
N LYS A 63 4.38 -8.16 -16.89
CA LYS A 63 3.77 -6.87 -16.57
C LYS A 63 4.83 -5.77 -16.50
N SER A 64 4.49 -4.59 -17.00
CA SER A 64 5.36 -3.41 -16.87
C SER A 64 5.37 -2.91 -15.43
N THR A 65 6.50 -2.34 -15.01
CA THR A 65 6.65 -1.75 -13.67
C THR A 65 6.55 -0.22 -13.76
N VAL A 66 5.78 0.38 -12.86
CA VAL A 66 5.67 1.84 -12.71
C VAL A 66 5.95 2.25 -11.26
N PRO A 67 6.39 3.50 -11.00
CA PRO A 67 6.53 3.99 -9.64
C PRO A 67 5.19 3.98 -8.89
N PHE A 68 5.22 3.62 -7.61
CA PHE A 68 4.04 3.62 -6.76
C PHE A 68 3.38 5.01 -6.65
N ASN A 69 2.06 5.06 -6.82
CA ASN A 69 1.28 6.29 -6.74
C ASN A 69 0.22 6.19 -5.62
N PRO A 70 0.28 7.04 -4.57
CA PRO A 70 -0.68 7.03 -3.47
C PRO A 70 -2.15 7.16 -3.85
N ILE A 71 -2.44 7.77 -5.02
CA ILE A 71 -3.81 8.02 -5.47
C ILE A 71 -4.46 6.75 -5.99
N GLY A 72 -3.69 5.90 -6.69
CA GLY A 72 -4.19 4.67 -7.27
C GLY A 72 -3.16 4.03 -8.21
N SER A 73 -3.50 2.83 -8.68
CA SER A 73 -2.65 2.02 -9.57
C SER A 73 -3.16 2.03 -11.01
N LEU A 74 -2.26 1.85 -11.96
CA LEU A 74 -2.61 1.63 -13.37
C LEU A 74 -2.90 0.14 -13.62
N ASP A 75 -3.94 -0.14 -14.41
CA ASP A 75 -4.29 -1.50 -14.80
C ASP A 75 -3.14 -2.19 -15.54
N GLU A 76 -3.00 -3.51 -15.34
CA GLU A 76 -1.96 -4.35 -15.94
C GLU A 76 -0.50 -3.94 -15.67
N THR A 77 -0.27 -3.11 -14.65
CA THR A 77 1.08 -2.76 -14.18
C THR A 77 1.38 -3.35 -12.81
N LEU A 78 2.67 -3.44 -12.48
CA LEU A 78 3.18 -3.63 -11.12
C LEU A 78 3.70 -2.29 -10.62
N GLU A 79 3.47 -1.96 -9.36
CA GLU A 79 4.03 -0.75 -8.77
C GLU A 79 5.37 -1.05 -8.07
N THR A 80 6.25 -0.05 -7.97
CA THR A 80 7.51 -0.19 -7.22
C THR A 80 7.76 1.00 -6.29
N CYS A 81 8.34 0.73 -5.13
CA CYS A 81 8.86 1.74 -4.21
C CYS A 81 10.07 1.22 -3.43
N ASP A 82 10.88 2.15 -2.91
CA ASP A 82 12.00 1.82 -2.03
C ASP A 82 11.50 1.38 -0.65
N PHE A 83 12.28 0.55 0.05
CA PHE A 83 11.98 0.13 1.41
C PHE A 83 11.81 1.32 2.36
N SER A 84 12.62 2.36 2.18
CA SER A 84 12.57 3.60 2.97
C SER A 84 11.29 4.41 2.76
N TYR A 85 10.55 4.17 1.67
CA TYR A 85 9.23 4.77 1.48
C TYR A 85 8.20 4.20 2.45
N VAL A 86 8.37 2.97 2.91
CA VAL A 86 7.41 2.27 3.77
C VAL A 86 7.91 2.26 5.20
N GLU A 87 7.48 3.26 5.98
CA GLU A 87 7.96 3.50 7.35
C GLU A 87 7.81 2.28 8.27
N SER A 88 6.72 1.51 8.11
CA SER A 88 6.45 0.36 8.96
C SER A 88 7.22 -0.92 8.60
N LEU A 89 7.92 -0.95 7.46
CA LEU A 89 8.61 -2.14 6.99
C LEU A 89 9.73 -2.55 7.95
N GLU A 90 10.48 -1.57 8.48
CA GLU A 90 11.53 -1.79 9.47
C GLU A 90 10.97 -2.54 10.69
N HIS A 91 9.88 -2.04 11.28
CA HIS A 91 9.23 -2.68 12.42
C HIS A 91 8.70 -4.10 12.13
N ILE A 92 8.30 -4.38 10.88
CA ILE A 92 7.91 -5.73 10.49
C ILE A 92 9.13 -6.64 10.45
N ILE A 93 10.23 -6.19 9.84
CA ILE A 93 11.48 -6.96 9.76
C ILE A 93 12.06 -7.19 11.16
N GLU A 94 12.09 -6.18 12.02
CA GLU A 94 12.48 -6.29 13.44
C GLU A 94 11.66 -7.35 14.17
N SER A 95 10.35 -7.45 13.88
CA SER A 95 9.48 -8.46 14.48
C SER A 95 9.79 -9.91 14.05
N HIS A 96 10.56 -10.10 12.97
CA HIS A 96 11.00 -11.41 12.50
C HIS A 96 12.29 -11.89 13.17
N GLU A 97 12.97 -11.05 13.95
CA GLU A 97 14.18 -11.41 14.68
C GLU A 97 13.88 -12.39 15.82
N GLU A 98 14.78 -13.36 16.05
CA GLU A 98 14.52 -14.47 16.99
C GLU A 98 14.13 -14.02 18.40
N GLY A 99 14.71 -12.92 18.90
CA GLY A 99 14.41 -12.35 20.20
C GLY A 99 13.07 -11.62 20.31
N ASN A 100 12.43 -11.30 19.17
CA ASN A 100 11.18 -10.54 19.08
C ASN A 100 9.98 -11.41 18.65
N LEU A 101 10.24 -12.67 18.28
CA LEU A 101 9.19 -13.62 17.90
C LEU A 101 8.28 -13.94 19.10
N LEU A 102 7.01 -14.16 18.79
CA LEU A 102 6.09 -14.77 19.73
C LEU A 102 6.50 -16.23 19.97
N GLU A 103 6.61 -16.63 21.24
CA GLU A 103 6.88 -18.03 21.61
C GLU A 103 5.76 -18.96 21.12
N ASP A 104 4.51 -18.52 21.30
CA ASP A 104 3.29 -19.24 20.92
C ASP A 104 2.42 -18.43 19.95
N PRO A 105 1.65 -19.09 19.06
CA PRO A 105 0.67 -18.39 18.26
C PRO A 105 -0.46 -17.83 19.17
N PRO A 106 -1.14 -16.75 18.75
CA PRO A 106 -2.30 -16.25 19.48
C PRO A 106 -3.40 -17.33 19.53
N THR A 107 -4.15 -17.37 20.64
CA THR A 107 -5.28 -18.30 20.82
C THR A 107 -6.32 -18.23 19.70
N ASP A 108 -6.47 -17.05 19.09
CA ASP A 108 -7.30 -16.83 17.91
C ASP A 108 -6.40 -16.48 16.72
N LEU A 109 -6.22 -17.43 15.80
CA LEU A 109 -5.38 -17.25 14.61
C LEU A 109 -5.92 -16.17 13.67
N SER A 110 -7.20 -15.80 13.80
CA SER A 110 -7.79 -14.70 13.02
C SER A 110 -7.19 -13.33 13.36
N ARG A 111 -6.38 -13.24 14.43
CA ARG A 111 -5.61 -12.03 14.76
C ARG A 111 -4.43 -11.80 13.82
N PHE A 112 -3.92 -12.83 13.14
CA PHE A 112 -2.94 -12.63 12.09
C PHE A 112 -3.57 -11.87 10.92
N THR A 113 -2.83 -10.88 10.42
CA THR A 113 -3.27 -9.97 9.37
C THR A 113 -2.63 -10.29 8.02
N PHE A 114 -1.38 -10.74 8.03
CA PHE A 114 -0.63 -11.13 6.84
C PHE A 114 0.42 -12.17 7.22
N TYR A 115 1.00 -12.79 6.22
CA TYR A 115 2.18 -13.62 6.35
C TYR A 115 3.30 -13.12 5.44
N CYS A 116 4.53 -13.42 5.84
CA CYS A 116 5.73 -13.20 5.06
C CYS A 116 6.42 -14.56 4.86
N ILE A 117 6.63 -14.94 3.60
CA ILE A 117 7.52 -16.05 3.27
C ILE A 117 8.88 -15.43 2.92
N LYS A 118 9.88 -15.72 3.74
CA LYS A 118 11.28 -15.36 3.49
C LYS A 118 11.97 -16.52 2.79
N VAL A 119 12.59 -16.26 1.65
CA VAL A 119 13.41 -17.24 0.92
C VAL A 119 14.85 -16.77 0.91
N ASN A 120 15.72 -17.50 1.59
CA ASN A 120 17.15 -17.23 1.68
C ASN A 120 17.85 -17.89 0.50
N ILE A 121 18.42 -17.10 -0.43
CA ILE A 121 19.20 -17.63 -1.56
C ILE A 121 20.60 -17.99 -1.05
N GLU A 122 21.32 -16.95 -0.61
CA GLU A 122 22.68 -16.97 -0.07
C GLU A 122 22.74 -16.07 1.17
N GLU A 123 23.89 -16.02 1.84
CA GLU A 123 24.05 -15.19 3.03
C GLU A 123 23.86 -13.70 2.70
N GLY A 124 22.85 -13.07 3.31
CA GLY A 124 22.49 -11.67 3.05
C GLY A 124 21.65 -11.45 1.80
N GLU A 125 21.28 -12.50 1.05
CA GLU A 125 20.43 -12.39 -0.14
C GLU A 125 19.08 -13.06 0.11
N ASP A 126 18.10 -12.25 0.51
CA ASP A 126 16.77 -12.70 0.89
C ASP A 126 15.68 -12.09 0.01
N PHE A 127 14.73 -12.94 -0.41
CA PHE A 127 13.45 -12.48 -0.94
C PHE A 127 12.39 -12.51 0.16
N LEU A 128 11.57 -11.46 0.21
CA LEU A 128 10.42 -11.37 1.10
C LEU A 128 9.13 -11.39 0.27
N PHE A 129 8.25 -12.34 0.53
CA PHE A 129 6.96 -12.45 -0.15
C PHE A 129 5.84 -12.22 0.86
N PHE A 130 5.14 -11.10 0.74
CA PHE A 130 4.04 -10.75 1.63
C PHE A 130 2.70 -11.03 0.97
N ARG A 131 1.77 -11.54 1.78
CA ARG A 131 0.39 -11.77 1.38
C ARG A 131 -0.52 -11.68 2.60
N ARG A 132 -1.69 -11.06 2.42
CA ARG A 132 -2.69 -11.00 3.50
C ARG A 132 -3.18 -12.39 3.85
N VAL A 133 -3.49 -12.62 5.13
CA VAL A 133 -4.08 -13.90 5.56
C VAL A 133 -5.51 -13.99 5.04
N THR A 134 -5.79 -15.04 4.27
CA THR A 134 -7.15 -15.42 3.91
C THR A 134 -7.79 -16.15 5.10
N LYS A 135 -8.72 -15.46 5.77
CA LYS A 135 -9.41 -16.01 6.95
C LYS A 135 -10.48 -17.00 6.52
N PHE A 136 -10.35 -18.26 6.96
CA PHE A 136 -11.45 -19.21 6.86
C PHE A 136 -12.61 -18.74 7.74
N LYS A 137 -13.78 -18.52 7.14
CA LYS A 137 -14.99 -18.23 7.92
C LYS A 137 -15.34 -19.49 8.70
N LYS A 138 -15.14 -19.48 10.03
CA LYS A 138 -15.67 -20.52 10.90
C LYS A 138 -17.18 -20.63 10.68
N LEU A 139 -17.69 -21.85 10.53
CA LEU A 139 -19.12 -22.11 10.51
C LEU A 139 -19.71 -21.61 11.85
N LYS A 140 -20.62 -20.62 11.79
CA LYS A 140 -21.29 -20.08 12.99
C LYS A 140 -22.17 -21.13 13.68
N LYS A 141 -22.66 -22.12 12.92
CA LYS A 141 -23.41 -23.29 13.38
C LYS A 141 -22.98 -24.48 12.51
N GLY A 142 -22.65 -25.62 13.12
CA GLY A 142 -22.18 -26.83 12.41
C GLY A 142 -20.80 -27.30 12.87
N VAL A 143 -20.25 -28.30 12.18
CA VAL A 143 -18.95 -28.94 12.48
C VAL A 143 -18.09 -28.97 11.23
N ILE A 144 -16.83 -28.55 11.34
CA ILE A 144 -15.79 -28.77 10.32
C ILE A 144 -15.01 -30.01 10.73
N GLY A 145 -14.70 -30.88 9.80
CA GLY A 145 -13.95 -32.10 10.06
C GLY A 145 -13.24 -32.63 8.83
N THR A 146 -12.32 -33.57 9.04
CA THR A 146 -11.66 -34.33 7.98
C THR A 146 -12.31 -35.70 7.85
N ILE A 147 -12.30 -36.27 6.65
CA ILE A 147 -12.58 -37.69 6.45
C ILE A 147 -11.25 -38.37 6.21
N SER A 148 -10.87 -39.28 7.11
CA SER A 148 -9.69 -40.11 6.98
C SER A 148 -10.09 -41.55 7.29
N THR A 149 -9.74 -42.49 6.42
CA THR A 149 -10.03 -43.93 6.60
C THR A 149 -11.50 -44.25 6.88
N GLY A 150 -12.44 -43.51 6.27
CA GLY A 150 -13.89 -43.71 6.43
C GLY A 150 -14.52 -43.03 7.64
N ASP A 151 -13.72 -42.50 8.57
CA ASP A 151 -14.21 -41.78 9.75
C ASP A 151 -14.27 -40.27 9.49
N PHE A 152 -15.36 -39.63 9.88
CA PHE A 152 -15.44 -38.17 9.98
C PHE A 152 -14.93 -37.71 11.34
N ARG A 153 -13.82 -36.98 11.35
CA ARG A 153 -13.19 -36.44 12.57
C ARG A 153 -13.32 -34.94 12.60
N LYS A 154 -13.97 -34.42 13.64
CA LYS A 154 -14.07 -32.98 13.86
C LYS A 154 -12.68 -32.35 14.01
N ILE A 155 -12.46 -31.23 13.35
CA ILE A 155 -11.31 -30.36 13.57
C ILE A 155 -11.67 -29.40 14.70
N GLU A 156 -10.93 -29.45 15.80
CA GLU A 156 -11.08 -28.50 16.92
C GLU A 156 -10.07 -27.35 16.87
N ALA A 157 -9.09 -27.44 15.96
CA ALA A 157 -8.07 -26.43 15.78
C ALA A 157 -8.55 -25.24 14.95
N ASP A 158 -7.94 -24.08 15.21
CA ASP A 158 -8.06 -22.91 14.35
C ASP A 158 -7.31 -23.15 13.04
N LEU A 159 -7.96 -22.82 11.93
CA LEU A 159 -7.40 -23.02 10.58
C LEU A 159 -6.93 -21.68 10.01
N ILE A 160 -5.74 -21.72 9.42
CA ILE A 160 -5.17 -20.62 8.63
C ILE A 160 -4.68 -21.19 7.30
N GLY A 161 -4.89 -20.43 6.23
CA GLY A 161 -4.55 -20.84 4.87
C GLY A 161 -3.48 -19.96 4.27
N ILE A 162 -2.67 -20.57 3.42
CA ILE A 162 -1.77 -19.90 2.48
C ILE A 162 -2.40 -20.10 1.11
N ASP A 163 -2.64 -19.01 0.38
CA ASP A 163 -3.21 -19.08 -0.96
C ASP A 163 -2.12 -18.97 -2.04
N GLY A 164 -2.55 -19.08 -3.30
CA GLY A 164 -1.68 -19.15 -4.48
C GLY A 164 -1.14 -17.80 -4.97
N ASP A 165 -1.39 -16.71 -4.24
CA ASP A 165 -1.06 -15.35 -4.70
C ASP A 165 0.07 -14.75 -3.88
N VAL A 166 0.72 -13.73 -4.46
CA VAL A 166 1.67 -12.85 -3.78
C VAL A 166 1.20 -11.42 -3.97
N ASP A 167 1.13 -10.65 -2.89
CA ASP A 167 0.73 -9.25 -2.98
C ASP A 167 1.93 -8.31 -3.19
N ILE A 168 3.05 -8.62 -2.52
CA ILE A 168 4.21 -7.73 -2.44
C ILE A 168 5.48 -8.57 -2.36
N ILE A 169 6.51 -8.16 -3.11
CA ILE A 169 7.79 -8.84 -3.22
C ILE A 169 8.88 -7.84 -2.81
N GLY A 170 9.63 -8.14 -1.77
CA GLY A 170 10.78 -7.34 -1.34
C GLY A 170 12.09 -8.01 -1.71
N TYR A 171 12.99 -7.25 -2.33
CA TYR A 171 14.36 -7.66 -2.62
C TYR A 171 15.23 -6.42 -2.89
N ASP A 172 16.47 -6.43 -2.40
CA ASP A 172 17.47 -5.38 -2.68
C ASP A 172 16.94 -3.96 -2.44
N SER A 173 16.34 -3.76 -1.26
CA SER A 173 15.74 -2.48 -0.83
C SER A 173 14.59 -1.95 -1.71
N VAL A 174 14.03 -2.77 -2.60
CA VAL A 174 12.89 -2.41 -3.46
C VAL A 174 11.71 -3.35 -3.19
N LEU A 175 10.52 -2.76 -3.01
CA LEU A 175 9.25 -3.47 -3.00
C LEU A 175 8.63 -3.40 -4.40
N THR A 176 8.30 -4.56 -4.96
CA THR A 176 7.41 -4.72 -6.11
C THR A 176 6.02 -5.09 -5.62
N ILE A 177 5.01 -4.33 -6.03
CA ILE A 177 3.65 -4.37 -5.50
C ILE A 177 2.73 -4.88 -6.61
N ALA A 178 2.21 -6.09 -6.42
CA ALA A 178 1.19 -6.68 -7.29
C ALA A 178 -0.23 -6.31 -6.84
N ASN A 179 -0.40 -5.86 -5.60
CA ASN A 179 -1.69 -5.45 -5.06
C ASN A 179 -1.59 -4.17 -4.21
N HIS A 180 -2.05 -3.05 -4.78
CA HIS A 180 -2.07 -1.72 -4.14
C HIS A 180 -2.76 -1.73 -2.77
N ILE A 181 -3.95 -2.34 -2.69
CA ILE A 181 -4.76 -2.39 -1.46
C ILE A 181 -4.03 -3.20 -0.37
N SER A 182 -3.29 -4.23 -0.75
CA SER A 182 -2.51 -5.02 0.19
C SER A 182 -1.30 -4.27 0.74
N LEU A 183 -0.61 -3.45 -0.06
CA LEU A 183 0.44 -2.56 0.47
C LEU A 183 -0.12 -1.70 1.60
N GLU A 184 -1.25 -1.02 1.38
CA GLU A 184 -1.87 -0.20 2.42
C GLU A 184 -2.22 -1.00 3.67
N ARG A 185 -2.83 -2.16 3.49
CA ARG A 185 -3.34 -2.97 4.60
C ARG A 185 -2.24 -3.70 5.36
N ILE A 186 -1.15 -4.08 4.71
CA ILE A 186 0.00 -4.76 5.33
C ILE A 186 0.91 -3.75 6.02
N PHE A 187 1.16 -2.60 5.40
CA PHE A 187 2.14 -1.63 5.89
C PHE A 187 1.54 -0.40 6.57
N ASP A 188 0.22 -0.36 6.79
CA ASP A 188 -0.44 0.77 7.48
C ASP A 188 -0.20 2.14 6.84
N ILE A 189 -0.04 2.12 5.52
CA ILE A 189 0.29 3.30 4.70
C ILE A 189 -0.74 4.43 4.89
N ARG A 190 -1.98 4.12 5.30
CA ARG A 190 -3.01 5.14 5.57
C ARG A 190 -2.61 6.10 6.69
N THR A 191 -1.95 5.59 7.73
CA THR A 191 -1.42 6.42 8.82
C THR A 191 -0.33 7.35 8.28
N GLN A 192 0.62 6.79 7.53
CA GLN A 192 1.68 7.53 6.85
C GLN A 192 1.13 8.61 5.89
N TYR A 193 0.05 8.31 5.15
CA TYR A 193 -0.62 9.28 4.28
C TYR A 193 -1.26 10.41 5.06
N LYS A 194 -1.90 10.12 6.19
CA LYS A 194 -2.49 11.17 7.02
C LYS A 194 -1.42 12.11 7.56
N GLU A 195 -0.32 11.58 8.06
CA GLU A 195 0.81 12.37 8.55
C GLU A 195 1.46 13.20 7.42
N SER A 196 1.57 12.61 6.23
CA SER A 196 2.06 13.28 5.04
C SER A 196 1.14 14.42 4.60
N ALA A 197 -0.16 14.18 4.53
CA ALA A 197 -1.16 15.19 4.18
C ALA A 197 -1.18 16.35 5.18
N LEU A 198 -1.01 16.09 6.49
CA LEU A 198 -0.90 17.15 7.50
C LEU A 198 0.31 18.06 7.26
N LYS A 199 1.45 17.51 6.85
CA LYS A 199 2.63 18.31 6.47
C LYS A 199 2.35 19.17 5.23
N THR A 200 1.68 18.62 4.21
CA THR A 200 1.25 19.40 3.03
C THR A 200 0.28 20.51 3.42
N LEU A 201 -0.69 20.24 4.29
CA LEU A 201 -1.64 21.25 4.78
C LEU A 201 -0.95 22.37 5.56
N ALA A 202 0.09 22.06 6.34
CA ALA A 202 0.90 23.08 6.99
C ALA A 202 1.56 24.02 5.97
N LEU A 203 2.11 23.49 4.88
CA LEU A 203 2.68 24.31 3.79
C LEU A 203 1.61 25.16 3.11
N ILE A 204 0.42 24.62 2.85
CA ILE A 204 -0.69 25.39 2.27
C ILE A 204 -1.13 26.50 3.23
N LYS A 205 -1.16 26.24 4.53
CA LYS A 205 -1.50 27.26 5.54
C LYS A 205 -0.51 28.43 5.51
N GLU A 206 0.77 28.16 5.34
CA GLU A 206 1.82 29.18 5.27
C GLU A 206 1.66 30.11 4.05
N THR A 207 1.03 29.66 2.96
CA THR A 207 0.79 30.53 1.79
C THR A 207 -0.26 31.60 2.07
N ASN A 208 -1.15 31.38 3.05
CA ASN A 208 -2.27 32.29 3.39
C ASN A 208 -3.22 32.56 2.20
N MET A 209 -3.31 31.63 1.24
CA MET A 209 -4.08 31.79 0.00
C MET A 209 -5.51 31.24 0.06
N ILE A 210 -5.91 30.66 1.20
CA ILE A 210 -7.24 30.09 1.40
C ILE A 210 -7.86 30.74 2.65
N GLU A 211 -8.98 31.45 2.47
CA GLU A 211 -9.84 31.89 3.57
C GLU A 211 -10.67 30.72 4.11
N ASN A 212 -11.00 30.75 5.40
CA ASN A 212 -11.62 29.63 6.13
C ASN A 212 -10.78 28.33 6.08
N PHE A 213 -9.46 28.48 6.11
CA PHE A 213 -8.51 27.36 6.04
C PHE A 213 -8.77 26.26 7.08
N GLU A 214 -9.20 26.60 8.30
CA GLU A 214 -9.47 25.59 9.34
C GLU A 214 -10.60 24.63 8.92
N GLN A 215 -11.63 25.12 8.24
CA GLN A 215 -12.70 24.26 7.71
C GLN A 215 -12.18 23.41 6.54
N PHE A 216 -11.38 24.00 5.63
CA PHE A 216 -10.72 23.27 4.54
C PHE A 216 -9.81 22.16 5.07
N HIS A 217 -9.04 22.45 6.12
CA HIS A 217 -8.17 21.50 6.80
C HIS A 217 -8.98 20.33 7.36
N ASP A 218 -10.02 20.61 8.14
CA ASP A 218 -10.84 19.58 8.78
C ASP A 218 -11.56 18.70 7.76
N ASP A 219 -12.07 19.27 6.68
CA ASP A 219 -12.68 18.49 5.60
C ASP A 219 -11.64 17.67 4.83
N SER A 220 -10.43 18.20 4.61
CA SER A 220 -9.33 17.50 3.94
C SER A 220 -8.88 16.24 4.68
N ILE A 221 -8.67 16.32 6.01
CA ILE A 221 -8.18 15.19 6.82
C ILE A 221 -9.24 14.11 7.04
N ASN A 222 -10.49 14.38 6.68
CA ASN A 222 -11.61 13.44 6.77
C ASN A 222 -12.01 12.86 5.40
N ASP A 223 -11.38 13.29 4.30
CA ASP A 223 -11.59 12.72 2.97
C ASP A 223 -10.36 11.90 2.51
N GLY A 224 -10.54 10.59 2.39
CA GLY A 224 -9.45 9.67 2.02
C GLY A 224 -8.89 9.88 0.61
N ARG A 225 -9.64 10.47 -0.33
CA ARG A 225 -9.16 10.79 -1.68
C ARG A 225 -8.27 12.03 -1.64
N VAL A 226 -8.68 13.04 -0.88
CA VAL A 226 -7.91 14.28 -0.67
C VAL A 226 -6.61 13.98 0.06
N ILE A 227 -6.63 13.16 1.12
CA ILE A 227 -5.42 12.72 1.83
C ILE A 227 -4.38 12.12 0.87
N ARG A 228 -4.80 11.28 -0.07
CA ARG A 228 -3.89 10.68 -1.07
C ARG A 228 -3.31 11.72 -2.02
N GLY A 229 -4.15 12.61 -2.53
CA GLY A 229 -3.72 13.72 -3.38
C GLY A 229 -2.69 14.62 -2.68
N LEU A 230 -2.98 15.02 -1.44
CA LEU A 230 -2.07 15.83 -0.61
C LEU A 230 -0.77 15.09 -0.25
N THR A 231 -0.82 13.79 -0.02
CA THR A 231 0.37 12.96 0.23
C THR A 231 1.30 12.99 -0.99
N LYS A 232 0.76 12.92 -2.20
CA LYS A 232 1.57 12.94 -3.42
C LYS A 232 2.38 14.25 -3.54
N LEU A 233 1.80 15.36 -3.10
CA LEU A 233 2.45 16.67 -3.16
C LEU A 233 3.68 16.81 -2.26
N LEU A 234 3.84 15.99 -1.21
CA LEU A 234 5.07 16.02 -0.42
C LEU A 234 6.31 15.57 -1.21
N LYS A 235 6.15 14.80 -2.28
CA LYS A 235 7.27 14.44 -3.15
C LYS A 235 7.81 15.66 -3.92
N ASP A 236 6.99 16.70 -4.09
CA ASP A 236 7.36 17.95 -4.75
C ASP A 236 6.69 19.16 -4.07
N PRO A 237 7.15 19.56 -2.86
CA PRO A 237 6.54 20.65 -2.10
C PRO A 237 6.53 21.99 -2.84
N GLN A 238 7.46 22.16 -3.79
CA GLN A 238 7.57 23.36 -4.61
C GLN A 238 6.37 23.53 -5.55
N LYS A 239 5.66 22.46 -5.92
CA LYS A 239 4.41 22.57 -6.71
C LYS A 239 3.34 23.35 -5.98
N VAL A 240 3.18 23.11 -4.67
CA VAL A 240 2.20 23.85 -3.85
C VAL A 240 2.52 25.34 -3.88
N ILE A 241 3.79 25.70 -3.69
CA ILE A 241 4.24 27.10 -3.71
C ILE A 241 4.01 27.72 -5.10
N LYS A 242 4.46 27.05 -6.17
CA LYS A 242 4.34 27.52 -7.55
C LYS A 242 2.90 27.68 -8.04
N CYS A 243 2.00 26.80 -7.59
CA CYS A 243 0.57 26.91 -7.87
C CYS A 243 0.05 28.29 -7.40
N PHE A 244 0.43 28.69 -6.19
CA PHE A 244 0.01 29.94 -5.61
C PHE A 244 0.82 31.17 -6.06
N GLU A 245 2.07 31.01 -6.50
CA GLU A 245 2.83 32.09 -7.15
C GLU A 245 2.16 32.57 -8.46
N ASN A 246 1.42 31.69 -9.14
CA ASN A 246 0.71 32.00 -10.39
C ASN A 246 -0.80 32.16 -10.18
N PHE A 247 -1.21 32.84 -9.11
CA PHE A 247 -2.62 32.91 -8.70
C PHE A 247 -3.57 33.47 -9.77
N ASP A 248 -3.11 34.34 -10.67
CA ASP A 248 -3.94 34.82 -11.78
C ASP A 248 -4.35 33.69 -12.74
N LYS A 249 -3.50 32.68 -12.94
CA LYS A 249 -3.86 31.49 -13.72
C LYS A 249 -4.88 30.61 -12.99
N VAL A 250 -4.87 30.63 -11.65
CA VAL A 250 -5.89 29.92 -10.86
C VAL A 250 -7.27 30.55 -11.10
N LYS A 251 -7.35 31.89 -11.15
CA LYS A 251 -8.60 32.60 -11.50
C LYS A 251 -9.07 32.27 -12.91
N GLU A 252 -8.16 32.35 -13.88
CA GLU A 252 -8.45 32.00 -15.28
C GLU A 252 -8.96 30.57 -15.39
N LEU A 253 -8.31 29.62 -14.71
CA LEU A 253 -8.73 28.22 -14.68
C LEU A 253 -10.13 28.05 -14.08
N VAL A 254 -10.43 28.72 -12.96
CA VAL A 254 -11.75 28.67 -12.30
C VAL A 254 -12.85 29.17 -13.25
N GLU A 255 -12.58 30.24 -14.01
CA GLU A 255 -13.52 30.77 -15.00
C GLU A 255 -13.69 29.83 -16.21
N VAL A 256 -12.58 29.34 -16.77
CA VAL A 256 -12.58 28.49 -17.98
C VAL A 256 -13.25 27.14 -17.73
N VAL A 257 -13.09 26.58 -16.52
CA VAL A 257 -13.66 25.27 -16.14
C VAL A 257 -15.04 25.42 -15.46
N ASP A 258 -15.49 26.66 -15.21
CA ASP A 258 -16.75 26.96 -14.52
C ASP A 258 -16.82 26.31 -13.12
N LEU A 259 -15.77 26.52 -12.32
CA LEU A 259 -15.69 26.00 -10.95
C LEU A 259 -16.44 26.92 -9.99
N ASP A 260 -17.22 26.33 -9.08
CA ASP A 260 -17.94 27.02 -8.00
C ASP A 260 -16.97 27.45 -6.87
N ILE A 261 -16.05 28.35 -7.20
CA ILE A 261 -14.99 28.86 -6.32
C ILE A 261 -15.01 30.39 -6.37
N ASN A 262 -15.19 31.02 -5.22
CA ASN A 262 -15.14 32.47 -5.06
C ASN A 262 -13.76 32.93 -4.57
N PHE A 263 -13.45 34.20 -4.84
CA PHE A 263 -12.21 34.84 -4.41
C PHE A 263 -12.49 36.00 -3.46
N SER A 264 -11.52 36.32 -2.59
CA SER A 264 -11.56 37.49 -1.70
C SER A 264 -11.78 38.80 -2.48
N GLU A 265 -12.21 39.87 -1.80
CA GLU A 265 -12.48 41.17 -2.46
C GLU A 265 -11.25 41.74 -3.20
N ASP A 266 -10.04 41.51 -2.66
CA ASP A 266 -8.79 41.90 -3.29
C ASP A 266 -8.29 40.89 -4.36
N GLY A 267 -9.02 39.78 -4.52
CA GLY A 267 -8.71 38.70 -5.44
C GLY A 267 -7.41 37.97 -5.13
N THR A 268 -6.92 37.99 -3.89
CA THR A 268 -5.65 37.34 -3.54
C THR A 268 -5.83 35.95 -2.92
N LYS A 269 -7.06 35.55 -2.55
CA LYS A 269 -7.34 34.29 -1.86
C LYS A 269 -8.55 33.58 -2.42
N ILE A 270 -8.55 32.26 -2.30
CA ILE A 270 -9.72 31.40 -2.49
C ILE A 270 -10.57 31.47 -1.22
N ILE A 271 -11.89 31.65 -1.35
CA ILE A 271 -12.82 31.55 -0.23
C ILE A 271 -13.35 30.12 -0.16
N TYR A 272 -13.00 29.39 0.89
CA TYR A 272 -13.60 28.08 1.16
C TYR A 272 -14.92 28.22 1.91
N GLU A 273 -16.02 27.80 1.30
CA GLU A 273 -17.38 28.00 1.82
C GLU A 273 -18.07 26.68 2.16
N LYS A 274 -17.83 25.64 1.36
CA LYS A 274 -18.54 24.35 1.47
C LYS A 274 -17.71 23.16 1.00
N LYS A 275 -18.08 21.99 1.50
CA LYS A 275 -17.36 20.73 1.27
C LYS A 275 -17.30 20.33 -0.20
N GLU A 276 -18.29 20.69 -1.00
CA GLU A 276 -18.36 20.39 -2.43
C GLU A 276 -17.20 21.03 -3.22
N GLN A 277 -16.58 22.09 -2.69
CA GLN A 277 -15.42 22.77 -3.31
C GLN A 277 -14.10 22.01 -3.08
N LEU A 278 -14.06 21.11 -2.09
CA LEU A 278 -12.85 20.41 -1.66
C LEU A 278 -12.15 19.67 -2.81
N PRO A 279 -12.85 18.89 -3.67
CA PRO A 279 -12.21 18.20 -4.79
C PRO A 279 -11.56 19.17 -5.77
N SER A 280 -12.28 20.23 -6.18
CA SER A 280 -11.81 21.20 -7.16
C SER A 280 -10.59 21.97 -6.66
N ILE A 281 -10.63 22.48 -5.42
CA ILE A 281 -9.49 23.18 -4.81
C ILE A 281 -8.29 22.24 -4.69
N THR A 282 -8.51 20.98 -4.32
CA THR A 282 -7.43 19.99 -4.24
C THR A 282 -6.81 19.70 -5.61
N LEU A 283 -7.61 19.62 -6.68
CA LEU A 283 -7.12 19.43 -8.05
C LEU A 283 -6.32 20.64 -8.55
N ILE A 284 -6.73 21.86 -8.20
CA ILE A 284 -5.98 23.10 -8.51
C ILE A 284 -4.60 23.06 -7.84
N ILE A 285 -4.55 22.78 -6.53
CA ILE A 285 -3.29 22.74 -5.76
C ILE A 285 -2.35 21.66 -6.31
N ARG A 286 -2.91 20.58 -6.84
CA ARG A 286 -2.15 19.49 -7.47
C ARG A 286 -1.70 19.75 -8.90
N ASP A 287 -2.14 20.86 -9.51
CA ASP A 287 -1.92 21.16 -10.92
C ASP A 287 -2.42 20.02 -11.83
N ALA A 288 -3.62 19.50 -11.52
CA ALA A 288 -4.19 18.33 -12.17
C ALA A 288 -4.98 18.65 -13.45
N TYR A 289 -5.25 19.93 -13.72
CA TYR A 289 -5.93 20.37 -14.93
C TYR A 289 -4.95 20.56 -16.07
N TYR A 290 -5.30 20.11 -17.26
CA TYR A 290 -4.47 20.30 -18.45
C TYR A 290 -5.30 20.61 -19.68
N GLN A 291 -4.65 21.14 -20.71
CA GLN A 291 -5.22 21.30 -22.04
C GLN A 291 -4.37 20.51 -23.05
N THR A 292 -5.02 19.71 -23.89
CA THR A 292 -4.32 18.96 -24.94
C THR A 292 -3.86 19.90 -26.06
N TYR A 293 -2.66 19.69 -26.59
CA TYR A 293 -2.10 20.56 -27.62
C TYR A 293 -2.75 20.46 -29.01
N ILE A 294 -3.33 19.32 -29.38
CA ILE A 294 -3.86 19.09 -30.75
C ILE A 294 -5.34 19.47 -30.85
N THR A 295 -6.14 19.10 -29.85
CA THR A 295 -7.60 19.27 -29.88
C THR A 295 -8.08 20.37 -28.93
N ASP A 296 -7.15 21.08 -28.28
CA ASP A 296 -7.41 22.16 -27.32
C ASP A 296 -8.42 21.77 -26.22
N THR A 297 -8.52 20.48 -25.92
CA THR A 297 -9.49 19.89 -25.01
C THR A 297 -8.98 19.96 -23.57
N LEU A 298 -9.82 20.47 -22.68
CA LEU A 298 -9.56 20.47 -21.24
C LEU A 298 -9.75 19.07 -20.67
N GLY A 299 -8.84 18.67 -19.80
CA GLY A 299 -8.86 17.38 -19.12
C GLY A 299 -8.39 17.50 -17.68
N ILE A 300 -8.60 16.41 -16.93
CA ILE A 300 -8.16 16.27 -15.55
C ILE A 300 -7.32 14.99 -15.49
N ASP A 301 -6.07 15.12 -15.06
CA ASP A 301 -5.24 13.97 -14.72
C ASP A 301 -5.52 13.59 -13.26
N GLU A 302 -6.41 12.62 -13.08
CA GLU A 302 -6.81 12.14 -11.75
C GLU A 302 -5.61 11.62 -10.95
N LEU A 303 -4.56 11.15 -11.64
CA LEU A 303 -3.35 10.60 -11.04
C LEU A 303 -2.22 11.62 -10.90
N ALA A 304 -2.39 12.90 -11.30
CA ALA A 304 -1.36 13.97 -11.26
C ALA A 304 -0.82 14.32 -9.86
#